data_AF-A0A258SDF3-F1
#
_entry.id   AF-A0A258SDF3-F1
#
_cell.length_a   1.000
_cell.length_b   1.000
_cell.length_c   1.000
_cell.angle_alpha   90.00
_cell.angle_beta   90.00
_cell.angle_gamma   90.00
#
_symmetry.space_group_name_H-M   'P 1'
#
loop_
_entity.id
_entity.type
_entity.pdbx_description
1 polymer ?
#
loop_
_entity_poly.entity_id
_entity_poly.type
_entity_poly.pdbx_seq_one_letter_code
_entity_poly.pdbx_strand_id
1 'polypeptide(L)'
;MDLIERTVVMPAGSAPIARYARFYTRAPTGAVVGLFVIGPHGGLDSGKRRWVSTLDDMPWIADGGCAAVNVTLEAGSTEADTASCNGGG
;
A
#
# COMPACT_ATOMS: atom_id res chain seq x y z
N MET A 1 -4.61 -4.99 -13.85
CA MET A 1 -3.87 -5.32 -12.61
C MET A 1 -2.41 -5.07 -12.87
N ASP A 2 -1.76 -4.23 -12.06
CA ASP A 2 -0.36 -3.85 -12.24
C ASP A 2 0.61 -5.00 -11.96
N LEU A 3 1.87 -4.85 -12.36
CA LEU A 3 2.92 -5.78 -11.94
C LEU A 3 3.08 -5.74 -10.41
N ILE A 4 3.05 -4.54 -9.82
CA ILE A 4 3.12 -4.32 -8.37
C ILE A 4 2.02 -5.11 -7.63
N GLU A 5 0.77 -4.99 -8.06
CA GLU A 5 -0.37 -5.61 -7.36
C GLU A 5 -0.40 -7.15 -7.49
N ARG A 6 0.28 -7.70 -8.49
CA ARG A 6 0.38 -9.16 -8.69
C ARG A 6 1.41 -9.81 -7.78
N THR A 7 2.36 -9.02 -7.29
CA THR A 7 3.50 -9.51 -6.51
C THR A 7 3.32 -9.25 -5.01
N VAL A 8 2.28 -8.49 -4.64
CA VAL A 8 1.88 -8.27 -3.25
C VAL A 8 1.10 -9.47 -2.73
N VAL A 9 1.64 -10.12 -1.70
CA VAL A 9 0.92 -11.08 -0.88
C VAL A 9 0.29 -10.35 0.30
N MET A 10 -1.04 -10.42 0.39
CA MET A 10 -1.77 -9.76 1.47
C MET A 10 -1.50 -10.46 2.81
N PRO A 11 -1.15 -9.73 3.89
CA PRO A 11 -0.84 -10.33 5.18
C PRO A 11 -2.04 -11.04 5.81
N ALA A 12 -1.80 -12.00 6.69
CA ALA A 12 -2.88 -12.71 7.39
C ALA A 12 -3.78 -11.73 8.15
N GLY A 13 -5.10 -11.96 8.09
CA GLY A 13 -6.09 -11.07 8.72
C GLY A 13 -6.42 -9.80 7.93
N SER A 14 -5.77 -9.57 6.78
CA SER A 14 -6.15 -8.51 5.84
C SER A 14 -7.26 -8.96 4.90
N ALA A 15 -7.95 -7.99 4.31
CA ALA A 15 -8.95 -8.25 3.29
C ALA A 15 -8.30 -8.56 1.93
N PRO A 16 -9.06 -8.97 0.90
CA PRO A 16 -8.54 -9.05 -0.46
C PRO A 16 -8.11 -7.66 -0.95
N ILE A 17 -7.01 -7.60 -1.73
CA ILE A 17 -6.44 -6.35 -2.28
C ILE A 17 -7.48 -5.43 -2.96
N ALA A 18 -8.51 -6.01 -3.58
CA ALA A 18 -9.58 -5.29 -4.27
C ALA A 18 -10.45 -4.41 -3.35
N ARG A 19 -10.49 -4.69 -2.03
CA ARG A 19 -11.23 -3.87 -1.07
C ARG A 19 -10.49 -2.59 -0.68
N TYR A 20 -9.19 -2.53 -0.94
CA TYR A 20 -8.35 -1.39 -0.60
C TYR A 20 -8.38 -0.35 -1.72
N ALA A 21 -8.37 0.92 -1.33
CA ALA A 21 -7.83 1.99 -2.14
C ALA A 21 -6.30 1.97 -2.00
N ARG A 22 -5.56 2.20 -3.09
CA ARG A 22 -4.11 1.99 -3.12
C ARG A 22 -3.38 3.26 -3.52
N PHE A 23 -2.50 3.73 -2.66
CA PHE A 23 -1.67 4.90 -2.91
C PHE A 23 -0.23 4.44 -3.11
N TYR A 24 0.45 5.01 -4.10
CA TYR A 24 1.83 4.66 -4.43
C TYR A 24 2.68 5.92 -4.52
N THR A 25 3.94 5.81 -4.10
CA THR A 25 4.96 6.83 -4.36
C THR A 25 6.31 6.16 -4.58
N ARG A 26 7.26 6.92 -5.10
CA ARG A 26 8.64 6.48 -5.25
C ARG A 26 9.47 7.16 -4.17
N ALA A 27 10.06 6.36 -3.28
CA ALA A 27 10.99 6.85 -2.28
C ALA A 27 12.27 7.40 -2.95
N PRO A 28 13.01 8.30 -2.29
CA PRO A 28 14.30 8.79 -2.79
C PRO A 28 15.33 7.68 -3.08
N THR A 29 15.22 6.55 -2.37
CA THR A 29 16.04 5.35 -2.59
C THR A 29 15.74 4.64 -3.91
N GLY A 30 14.65 5.01 -4.60
CA GLY A 30 14.17 4.38 -5.82
C GLY A 30 13.10 3.31 -5.58
N ALA A 31 12.91 2.87 -4.33
CA ALA A 31 11.87 1.93 -3.94
C ALA A 31 10.46 2.47 -4.21
N VAL A 32 9.52 1.58 -4.50
CA VAL A 32 8.09 1.91 -4.57
C VAL A 32 7.46 1.61 -3.23
N VAL A 33 6.85 2.63 -2.63
CA VAL A 33 6.11 2.52 -1.37
C VAL A 33 4.63 2.60 -1.67
N GLY A 34 3.88 1.63 -1.15
CA GLY A 34 2.45 1.50 -1.28
C GLY A 34 1.74 1.58 0.07
N LEU A 35 0.62 2.29 0.12
CA LEU A 35 -0.29 2.32 1.26
C LEU A 35 -1.69 1.88 0.80
N PHE A 36 -2.17 0.77 1.35
CA PHE A 36 -3.43 0.15 0.97
C PHE A 36 -4.41 0.37 2.11
N VAL A 37 -5.52 1.07 1.88
CA VAL A 37 -6.46 1.49 2.94
C VAL A 37 -7.90 1.11 2.62
N ILE A 38 -8.65 0.66 3.64
CA ILE A 38 -10.10 0.43 3.57
C ILE A 38 -10.81 1.60 4.24
N GLY A 39 -11.84 2.15 3.58
CA GLY A 39 -12.62 3.26 4.12
C GLY A 39 -12.31 4.58 3.40
N PRO A 40 -12.86 5.71 3.87
CA PRO A 40 -12.84 6.99 3.15
C PRO A 40 -11.48 7.69 3.12
N HIS A 41 -10.40 7.01 3.48
CA HIS A 41 -9.07 7.59 3.60
C HIS A 41 -8.53 8.05 2.24
N GLY A 42 -8.11 9.31 2.15
CA GLY A 42 -7.54 9.90 0.93
C GLY A 42 -8.53 10.10 -0.22
N GLY A 43 -9.84 9.96 0.02
CA GLY A 43 -10.88 10.26 -0.97
C GLY A 43 -10.82 9.40 -2.24
N LEU A 44 -10.35 8.16 -2.11
CA LEU A 44 -10.20 7.23 -3.22
C LEU A 44 -11.06 5.99 -2.98
N ASP A 45 -11.88 5.61 -3.95
CA ASP A 45 -12.76 4.44 -3.81
C ASP A 45 -11.97 3.13 -3.71
N SER A 46 -12.55 2.14 -3.02
CA SER A 46 -12.05 0.77 -2.99
C SER A 46 -11.80 0.24 -4.41
N GLY A 47 -10.69 -0.46 -4.58
CA GLY A 47 -10.30 -1.01 -5.87
C GLY A 47 -9.68 0.02 -6.82
N LYS A 48 -9.65 1.31 -6.48
CA LYS A 48 -8.92 2.33 -7.23
C LYS A 48 -7.51 2.52 -6.69
N ARG A 49 -6.68 3.18 -7.50
CA ARG A 49 -5.28 3.48 -7.17
C ARG A 49 -4.88 4.89 -7.59
N ARG A 50 -3.93 5.49 -6.87
CA ARG A 50 -3.36 6.80 -7.18
C ARG A 50 -1.86 6.82 -6.89
N TRP A 51 -1.09 7.43 -7.77
CA TRP A 51 0.30 7.82 -7.47
C TRP A 51 0.30 9.21 -6.84
N VAL A 52 1.07 9.38 -5.78
CA VAL A 52 1.29 10.65 -5.10
C VAL A 52 2.75 11.05 -5.22
N SER A 53 3.04 12.35 -5.12
CA SER A 53 4.35 12.89 -5.51
C SER A 53 5.43 12.54 -4.49
N THR A 54 5.09 12.60 -3.20
CA THR A 54 6.00 12.30 -2.10
C THR A 54 5.36 11.37 -1.07
N LEU A 55 6.16 10.90 -0.12
CA LEU A 55 5.64 10.16 1.04
C LEU A 55 4.72 11.02 1.91
N ASP A 56 4.94 12.33 1.97
CA ASP A 56 4.10 13.26 2.76
C ASP A 56 2.69 13.44 2.16
N ASP A 57 2.53 13.17 0.87
CA ASP A 57 1.23 13.20 0.17
C ASP A 57 0.41 11.91 0.38
N MET A 58 0.99 10.89 1.01
CA MET A 58 0.26 9.66 1.34
C MET A 58 -0.82 9.96 2.38
N PRO A 59 -1.97 9.27 2.32
CA PRO A 59 -2.96 9.36 3.39
C PRO A 59 -2.33 9.06 4.75
N TRP A 60 -2.50 9.96 5.70
CA TRP A 60 -2.12 9.69 7.08
C TRP A 60 -3.13 8.74 7.72
N ILE A 61 -2.66 7.57 8.17
CA ILE A 61 -3.49 6.56 8.82
C ILE A 61 -2.95 6.31 10.22
N ALA A 62 -3.74 6.70 11.22
CA ALA A 62 -3.47 6.41 12.63
C ALA A 62 -4.07 5.06 13.08
N ASP A 63 -4.91 4.45 12.25
CA ASP A 63 -5.58 3.19 12.58
C ASP A 63 -4.60 2.02 12.51
N GLY A 64 -4.59 1.23 13.59
CA GLY A 64 -3.84 -0.03 13.67
C GLY A 64 -4.58 -1.18 12.99
N GLY A 65 -3.81 -2.22 12.65
CA GLY A 65 -4.32 -3.46 12.04
C GLY A 65 -4.44 -3.38 10.53
N CYS A 66 -5.09 -4.39 9.95
CA CYS A 66 -5.06 -4.62 8.50
C CYS A 66 -6.06 -3.81 7.68
N ALA A 67 -6.74 -2.84 8.30
CA ALA A 67 -7.49 -1.82 7.55
C ALA A 67 -6.54 -0.89 6.77
N ALA A 68 -5.28 -0.79 7.21
CA ALA A 68 -4.18 -0.23 6.46
C ALA A 68 -3.06 -1.26 6.31
N VAL A 69 -2.55 -1.43 5.11
CA VAL A 69 -1.42 -2.31 4.80
C VAL A 69 -0.33 -1.49 4.13
N ASN A 70 0.87 -1.55 4.69
CA ASN A 70 2.06 -0.92 4.14
C ASN A 70 2.76 -1.93 3.22
N VAL A 71 3.19 -1.46 2.06
CA VAL A 71 3.90 -2.26 1.05
C VAL A 71 5.17 -1.55 0.64
N THR A 72 6.30 -2.24 0.65
CA THR A 72 7.56 -1.73 0.08
C THR A 72 8.10 -2.70 -0.95
N LEU A 73 8.52 -2.14 -2.08
CA LEU A 73 9.12 -2.83 -3.21
C LEU A 73 10.45 -2.18 -3.52
N GLU A 74 11.56 -2.89 -3.28
CA GLU A 74 12.88 -2.37 -3.59
C GLU A 74 13.13 -2.27 -5.10
N ALA A 75 13.97 -1.33 -5.50
CA ALA A 75 14.29 -1.13 -6.91
C ALA A 75 15.05 -2.35 -7.46
N GLY A 76 14.41 -3.10 -8.37
CA GLY A 76 14.96 -4.32 -8.96
C GLY A 76 14.34 -5.61 -8.40
N SER A 77 13.53 -5.52 -7.34
CA SER A 77 12.75 -6.65 -6.83
C SER A 77 11.49 -6.84 -7.67
N THR A 78 11.24 -8.09 -8.09
CA THR A 78 9.98 -8.48 -8.73
C THR A 78 8.93 -8.95 -7.73
N GLU A 79 9.23 -8.92 -6.43
CA GLU A 79 8.35 -9.34 -5.34
C GLU A 79 8.20 -8.20 -4.35
N ALA A 80 7.02 -8.06 -3.74
CA ALA A 80 6.83 -7.13 -2.63
C ALA A 80 7.69 -7.60 -1.46
N ASP A 81 8.83 -6.94 -1.27
CA ASP A 81 9.81 -7.25 -0.23
C ASP A 81 9.15 -7.29 1.15
N THR A 82 8.21 -6.38 1.41
CA THR A 82 7.44 -6.36 2.66
C THR A 82 6.00 -5.88 2.43
N ALA A 83 5.02 -6.65 2.90
CA ALA A 83 3.63 -6.25 3.04
C ALA A 83 3.16 -6.55 4.47
N SER A 84 2.77 -5.52 5.24
CA SER A 84 2.41 -5.65 6.65
C SER A 84 1.23 -4.80 7.04
N CYS A 85 0.45 -5.26 8.03
CA CYS A 85 -0.63 -4.47 8.58
C CYS A 85 -0.06 -3.29 9.39
N ASN A 86 -0.75 -2.14 9.36
CA ASN A 86 -0.28 -0.96 10.06
C ASN A 86 -0.20 -1.23 11.57
N GLY A 87 0.92 -0.84 12.20
CA GLY A 87 1.21 -1.10 13.60
C GLY A 87 1.48 -2.57 13.97
N GLY A 88 1.49 -3.49 12.99
CA GLY A 88 1.91 -4.88 13.19
C GLY A 88 3.41 -5.01 13.00
N GLY A 89 4.13 -5.21 14.11
CA GLY A 89 5.53 -5.64 14.12
C GLY A 89 5.67 -7.16 14.05
#